data_AF-A0A7S1T6Z4-F1
#
_entry.id   AF-A0A7S1T6Z4-F1
#
_cell.length_a   1.000
_cell.length_b   1.000
_cell.length_c   1.000
_cell.angle_alpha   90.00
_cell.angle_beta   90.00
_cell.angle_gamma   90.00
#
_symmetry.space_group_name_H-M   'P 1'
#
loop_
_entity.id
_entity.type
_entity.pdbx_description
1 polymer ?
#
loop_
_entity_poly.entity_id
_entity_poly.type
_entity_poly.pdbx_seq_one_letter_code
_entity_poly.pdbx_strand_id
1 'polypeptide(L)'
;MELFHIGRLMLYVLEWIWNTAVMGLAASKLKGVVGGFTVCTFGRLSNCNWVLAWSIISFVLLSICIIWYGAKYWSSFSLPPQLELIFFAASTFFWFVTACVVSANHSLGGGATVALTWMLVFFCIGSTVIAYMDGKDSSTTSMNEPQL
;
A
#
# COMPACT_ATOMS: atom_id res chain seq x y z
N MET A 1 -6.87 -23.32 -4.98
CA MET A 1 -7.26 -21.93 -5.27
C MET A 1 -7.65 -21.13 -4.03
N GLU A 2 -8.37 -21.72 -3.06
CA GLU A 2 -8.81 -20.99 -1.84
C GLU A 2 -7.65 -20.50 -0.94
N LEU A 3 -6.62 -21.32 -0.72
CA LEU A 3 -5.45 -20.93 0.08
C LEU A 3 -4.73 -19.68 -0.47
N PHE A 4 -4.67 -19.55 -1.79
CA PHE A 4 -4.06 -18.40 -2.47
C PHE A 4 -4.88 -17.12 -2.25
N HIS A 5 -6.21 -17.22 -2.29
CA HIS A 5 -7.11 -16.09 -2.01
C HIS A 5 -7.01 -15.64 -0.55
N ILE A 6 -6.95 -16.60 0.39
CA ILE A 6 -6.80 -16.30 1.82
C ILE A 6 -5.43 -15.65 2.10
N GLY A 7 -4.35 -16.18 1.53
CA GLY A 7 -3.00 -15.62 1.69
C GLY A 7 -2.92 -14.20 1.13
N ARG A 8 -3.55 -13.95 -0.01
CA ARG A 8 -3.67 -12.61 -0.61
C ARG A 8 -4.44 -11.63 0.28
N LEU A 9 -5.58 -12.05 0.81
CA LEU A 9 -6.36 -11.22 1.73
C LEU A 9 -5.59 -10.90 3.02
N MET A 10 -4.89 -11.90 3.58
CA MET A 10 -4.03 -11.70 4.75
C MET A 10 -2.92 -10.67 4.47
N LEU A 11 -2.30 -10.73 3.29
CA LEU A 11 -1.28 -9.75 2.89
C LEU A 11 -1.88 -8.32 2.82
N TYR A 12 -3.07 -8.16 2.24
CA TYR A 12 -3.74 -6.85 2.18
C TYR A 12 -4.11 -6.31 3.55
N VAL A 13 -4.60 -7.16 4.44
CA VAL A 13 -4.89 -6.77 5.84
C VAL A 13 -3.60 -6.36 6.55
N LEU A 14 -2.52 -7.10 6.33
CA LEU A 14 -1.22 -6.79 6.93
C LEU A 14 -0.66 -5.46 6.42
N GLU A 15 -0.74 -5.21 5.10
CA GLU A 15 -0.43 -3.91 4.49
C GLU A 15 -1.27 -2.78 5.09
N TRP A 16 -2.56 -3.02 5.28
CA TRP A 16 -3.49 -2.04 5.83
C TRP A 16 -3.15 -1.68 7.28
N ILE A 17 -2.83 -2.68 8.12
CA ILE A 17 -2.37 -2.47 9.50
C ILE A 17 -1.05 -1.68 9.51
N TRP A 18 -0.11 -2.05 8.65
CA TRP A 18 1.20 -1.42 8.60
C TRP A 18 1.14 0.03 8.11
N ASN A 19 0.30 0.29 7.11
CA ASN A 19 0.03 1.64 6.62
C ASN A 19 -0.61 2.49 7.74
N THR A 20 -1.56 1.94 8.49
CA THR A 20 -2.15 2.61 9.65
C THR A 20 -1.09 2.96 10.72
N ALA A 21 -0.13 2.07 10.97
CA ALA A 21 0.98 2.34 11.87
C ALA A 21 1.87 3.49 11.38
N VAL A 22 2.21 3.52 10.09
CA VAL A 22 2.99 4.63 9.50
C VAL A 22 2.21 5.94 9.56
N MET A 23 0.91 5.93 9.26
CA MET A 23 0.03 7.09 9.39
C MET A 23 -0.01 7.61 10.84
N GLY A 24 -0.13 6.72 11.82
CA GLY A 24 -0.11 7.09 13.25
C GLY A 24 1.21 7.71 13.69
N LEU A 25 2.35 7.17 13.22
CA LEU A 25 3.67 7.73 13.49
C LEU A 25 3.84 9.09 12.80
N ALA A 26 3.47 9.23 11.54
CA ALA A 26 3.52 10.51 10.83
C ALA A 26 2.63 11.57 11.51
N ALA A 27 1.43 11.19 11.95
CA ALA A 27 0.52 12.06 12.68
C ALA A 27 1.06 12.47 14.07
N SER A 28 1.77 11.57 14.77
CA SER A 28 2.41 11.91 16.05
C SER A 28 3.50 12.97 15.89
N LYS A 29 4.19 12.98 14.74
CA LYS A 29 5.23 13.97 14.40
C LYS A 29 4.66 15.32 13.97
N LEU A 30 3.39 15.39 13.57
CA LEU A 30 2.67 16.65 13.29
C LEU A 30 2.28 17.42 14.57
N LYS A 31 2.24 16.77 15.74
CA LYS A 31 1.83 17.39 17.01
C LYS A 31 2.94 18.19 17.72
N GLY A 32 4.13 18.30 17.14
CA GLY A 32 5.26 19.01 17.74
C GLY A 32 5.16 20.53 17.63
N VAL A 33 4.36 21.17 18.48
CA VAL A 33 4.39 22.63 18.68
C VAL A 33 4.68 22.94 20.14
N VAL A 34 5.95 22.95 20.52
CA VAL A 34 6.49 23.77 21.62
C VAL A 34 7.97 24.05 21.33
N GLY A 35 8.35 25.30 21.03
CA GLY A 35 9.75 25.73 21.20
C GLY A 35 10.68 25.88 19.97
N GLY A 36 10.17 26.22 18.78
CA GLY A 36 11.01 26.93 17.79
C GLY A 36 11.69 26.13 16.67
N PHE A 37 11.45 24.83 16.53
CA PHE A 37 11.79 24.08 15.30
C PHE A 37 10.52 23.60 14.60
N THR A 38 10.26 24.15 13.42
CA THR A 38 9.06 23.89 12.61
C THR A 38 9.16 22.50 11.96
N VAL A 39 8.63 21.48 12.63
CA VAL A 39 8.44 20.16 12.00
C VAL A 39 7.03 20.14 11.41
N CYS A 40 6.99 20.31 10.09
CA CYS A 40 5.80 20.15 9.24
C CYS A 40 4.68 21.19 9.44
N THR A 41 4.94 22.43 9.01
CA THR A 41 3.94 23.50 8.90
C THR A 41 2.92 23.21 7.79
N PHE A 42 1.63 23.33 8.10
CA PHE A 42 0.57 23.36 7.09
C PHE A 42 0.81 24.55 6.13
N GLY A 43 0.81 24.31 4.81
CA GLY A 43 0.97 25.37 3.79
C GLY A 43 2.33 25.43 3.08
N ARG A 44 3.33 24.64 3.51
CA ARG A 44 4.59 24.44 2.76
C ARG A 44 4.67 22.98 2.31
N LEU A 45 5.13 22.71 1.08
CA LEU A 45 5.45 21.35 0.60
C LEU A 45 6.47 20.74 1.59
N SER A 46 5.97 19.93 2.51
CA SER A 46 6.73 19.34 3.61
C SER A 46 6.63 17.83 3.51
N ASN A 47 7.76 17.15 3.75
CA ASN A 47 7.88 15.70 3.63
C ASN A 47 6.81 14.95 4.47
N CYS A 48 6.37 15.49 5.62
CA CYS A 48 5.26 14.88 6.37
C CYS A 48 3.92 14.91 5.64
N ASN A 49 3.58 16.03 5.00
CA ASN A 49 2.28 16.18 4.32
C ASN A 49 2.20 15.21 3.14
N TRP A 50 3.34 14.99 2.47
CA TRP A 50 3.44 14.02 1.39
C TRP A 50 3.34 12.57 1.88
N VAL A 51 4.05 12.19 2.96
CA VAL A 51 3.92 10.86 3.60
C VAL A 51 2.47 10.61 4.04
N LEU A 52 1.82 11.59 4.67
CA LEU A 52 0.47 11.45 5.19
C LEU A 52 -0.58 11.38 4.07
N ALA A 53 -0.48 12.23 3.05
CA ALA A 53 -1.35 12.17 1.88
C ALA A 53 -1.25 10.81 1.18
N TRP A 54 -0.02 10.30 0.99
CA TRP A 54 0.17 8.99 0.36
C TRP A 54 -0.33 7.85 1.23
N SER A 55 -0.10 7.91 2.55
CA SER A 55 -0.64 6.94 3.51
C SER A 55 -2.16 6.85 3.42
N ILE A 56 -2.86 8.00 3.34
CA ILE A 56 -4.32 8.06 3.19
C ILE A 56 -4.77 7.45 1.86
N ILE A 57 -4.12 7.81 0.75
CA ILE A 57 -4.46 7.26 -0.58
C ILE A 57 -4.30 5.73 -0.56
N SER A 58 -3.15 5.24 -0.08
CA SER A 58 -2.87 3.81 0.04
C SER A 58 -3.86 3.12 0.99
N PHE A 59 -4.29 3.79 2.07
CA PHE A 59 -5.26 3.24 3.02
C PHE A 59 -6.64 3.06 2.38
N VAL A 60 -7.10 4.06 1.63
CA VAL A 60 -8.38 3.99 0.91
C VAL A 60 -8.33 2.90 -0.15
N LEU A 61 -7.26 2.83 -0.93
CA LEU A 61 -7.08 1.79 -1.96
C LEU A 61 -7.06 0.38 -1.36
N LEU A 62 -6.30 0.17 -0.27
CA LEU A 62 -6.26 -1.11 0.44
C LEU A 62 -7.63 -1.47 1.03
N SER A 63 -8.36 -0.51 1.58
CA SER A 63 -9.70 -0.73 2.13
C SER A 63 -10.67 -1.16 1.04
N ILE A 64 -10.64 -0.52 -0.14
CA ILE A 64 -11.44 -0.91 -1.30
C ILE A 64 -11.08 -2.35 -1.71
N CYS A 65 -9.80 -2.69 -1.81
CA CYS A 65 -9.38 -4.06 -2.14
C CYS A 65 -9.89 -5.08 -1.13
N ILE A 66 -9.69 -4.84 0.17
CA ILE A 66 -10.15 -5.75 1.24
C ILE A 66 -11.67 -5.94 1.18
N ILE A 67 -12.44 -4.86 1.06
CA ILE A 67 -13.90 -4.92 0.97
C ILE A 67 -14.32 -5.70 -0.28
N TRP A 68 -13.67 -5.48 -1.41
CA TRP A 68 -13.99 -6.15 -2.66
C TRP A 68 -13.71 -7.65 -2.61
N TYR A 69 -12.55 -8.04 -2.08
CA TYR A 69 -12.22 -9.45 -1.87
C TYR A 69 -13.12 -10.11 -0.82
N GLY A 70 -13.52 -9.37 0.21
CA GLY A 70 -14.54 -9.82 1.16
C GLY A 70 -15.91 -10.00 0.50
N ALA A 71 -16.33 -9.06 -0.35
CA ALA A 71 -17.61 -9.10 -1.06
C ALA A 71 -17.64 -10.18 -2.15
N LYS A 72 -16.50 -10.61 -2.68
CA LYS A 72 -16.41 -11.76 -3.60
C LYS A 72 -16.92 -13.06 -2.97
N TYR A 73 -16.85 -13.20 -1.64
CA TYR A 73 -17.46 -14.34 -0.94
C TYR A 73 -19.00 -14.31 -0.96
N TRP A 74 -19.59 -13.14 -1.23
CA TRP A 74 -21.04 -12.90 -1.18
C TRP A 74 -21.63 -12.52 -2.54
N SER A 75 -20.81 -12.23 -3.56
CA SER A 75 -21.24 -11.78 -4.88
C SER A 75 -20.25 -12.18 -5.99
N SER A 76 -20.73 -12.36 -7.21
CA SER A 76 -19.93 -12.73 -8.40
C SER A 76 -19.06 -11.59 -8.97
N PHE A 77 -18.85 -10.50 -8.23
CA PHE A 77 -18.15 -9.32 -8.73
C PHE A 77 -16.64 -9.47 -8.49
N SER A 78 -15.85 -9.68 -9.55
CA SER A 78 -14.39 -9.78 -9.46
C SER A 78 -13.71 -8.51 -9.98
N LEU A 79 -12.73 -8.00 -9.25
CA LEU A 79 -11.91 -6.89 -9.69
C LEU A 79 -10.91 -7.40 -10.74
N PRO A 80 -10.72 -6.73 -11.89
CA PRO A 80 -9.83 -7.21 -12.92
C PRO A 80 -8.36 -7.17 -12.44
N PRO A 81 -7.58 -8.25 -12.64
CA PRO A 81 -6.23 -8.38 -12.08
C PRO A 81 -5.24 -7.33 -12.60
N GLN A 82 -5.50 -6.80 -13.80
CA GLN A 82 -4.71 -5.71 -14.40
C GLN A 82 -4.80 -4.41 -13.58
N LEU A 83 -5.97 -4.12 -13.03
CA LEU A 83 -6.20 -2.90 -12.26
C LEU A 83 -5.50 -2.98 -10.90
N GLU A 84 -5.50 -4.17 -10.30
CA GLU A 84 -4.76 -4.46 -9.06
C GLU A 84 -3.26 -4.36 -9.26
N LEU A 85 -2.74 -4.92 -10.36
CA LEU A 85 -1.34 -4.80 -10.72
C LEU A 85 -0.91 -3.32 -10.77
N ILE A 86 -1.68 -2.48 -11.47
CA ILE A 86 -1.38 -1.05 -11.60
C ILE A 86 -1.40 -0.37 -10.22
N PHE A 87 -2.39 -0.67 -9.38
CA PHE A 87 -2.49 -0.08 -8.05
C PHE A 87 -1.34 -0.48 -7.13
N PHE A 88 -0.98 -1.76 -7.08
CA PHE A 88 0.12 -2.21 -6.23
C PHE A 88 1.48 -1.78 -6.78
N ALA A 89 1.66 -1.73 -8.10
CA ALA A 89 2.88 -1.22 -8.71
C ALA A 89 3.08 0.28 -8.41
N ALA A 90 2.03 1.09 -8.57
CA ALA A 90 2.05 2.50 -8.19
C ALA A 90 2.32 2.66 -6.69
N SER A 91 1.60 1.90 -5.84
CA SER A 91 1.81 1.90 -4.38
C SER A 91 3.24 1.56 -4.00
N THR A 92 3.84 0.55 -4.63
CA THR A 92 5.24 0.17 -4.44
C THR A 92 6.18 1.33 -4.78
N PHE A 93 6.00 1.96 -5.94
CA PHE A 93 6.86 3.06 -6.37
C PHE A 93 6.81 4.24 -5.38
N PHE A 94 5.61 4.66 -4.99
CA PHE A 94 5.47 5.78 -4.07
C PHE A 94 5.92 5.45 -2.64
N TRP A 95 5.64 4.24 -2.14
CA TRP A 95 6.18 3.80 -0.85
C TRP A 95 7.69 3.68 -0.86
N PHE A 96 8.29 3.29 -1.99
CA PHE A 96 9.75 3.28 -2.15
C PHE A 96 10.34 4.68 -2.05
N VAL A 97 9.78 5.65 -2.79
CA VAL A 97 10.18 7.07 -2.66
C VAL A 97 10.00 7.55 -1.21
N THR A 98 8.92 7.12 -0.55
CA THR A 98 8.66 7.45 0.86
C THR A 98 9.71 6.90 1.80
N ALA A 99 10.07 5.63 1.65
CA ALA A 99 11.09 4.98 2.44
C ALA A 99 12.45 5.69 2.26
N CYS A 100 12.81 6.07 1.02
CA CYS A 100 14.01 6.85 0.75
C CYS A 100 13.99 8.22 1.45
N VAL A 101 12.88 8.96 1.33
CA VAL A 101 12.72 10.27 1.97
C VAL A 101 12.79 10.16 3.49
N VAL A 102 12.08 9.20 4.09
CA VAL A 102 12.09 8.97 5.54
C VAL A 102 13.48 8.54 6.03
N SER A 103 14.19 7.70 5.27
CA SER A 103 15.56 7.28 5.58
C SER A 103 16.56 8.43 5.54
N ALA A 104 16.37 9.39 4.63
CA ALA A 104 17.25 10.55 4.49
C ALA A 104 17.00 11.65 5.53
N ASN A 105 15.81 11.69 6.16
CA ASN A 105 15.43 12.76 7.08
C ASN A 105 15.61 12.32 8.54
N HIS A 106 16.67 12.79 9.22
CA HIS A 106 16.94 12.45 10.62
C HIS A 106 15.81 12.81 11.62
N SER A 107 14.98 13.82 11.31
CA SER A 107 13.84 14.22 12.16
C SER A 107 12.63 13.29 12.05
N LEU A 108 12.48 12.61 10.92
CA LEU A 108 11.44 11.62 10.62
C LEU A 108 11.95 10.18 10.82
N GLY A 109 13.25 9.97 10.68
CA GLY A 109 13.95 8.70 10.62
C GLY A 109 14.29 8.09 11.98
N GLY A 110 13.35 8.11 12.93
CA GLY A 110 13.44 7.18 14.05
C GLY A 110 13.53 5.77 13.48
N GLY A 111 14.43 4.91 13.99
CA GLY A 111 14.70 3.58 13.41
C GLY A 111 13.44 2.75 13.17
N ALA A 112 12.42 2.91 14.02
CA ALA A 112 11.10 2.29 13.84
C ALA A 112 10.35 2.81 12.60
N THR A 113 10.31 4.12 12.35
CA THR A 113 9.59 4.70 11.19
C THR A 113 10.25 4.29 9.86
N VAL A 114 11.58 4.23 9.82
CA VAL A 114 12.33 3.75 8.66
C VAL A 114 12.03 2.27 8.42
N ALA A 115 12.13 1.42 9.45
CA ALA A 115 11.84 0.00 9.32
C ALA A 115 10.40 -0.27 8.85
N LEU A 116 9.42 0.47 9.40
CA LEU A 116 8.02 0.32 9.04
C LEU A 116 7.74 0.73 7.60
N THR A 117 8.33 1.83 7.13
CA THR A 117 8.17 2.30 5.74
C THR A 117 8.82 1.34 4.73
N TRP A 118 9.98 0.78 5.03
CA TRP A 118 10.59 -0.26 4.18
C TRP A 118 9.79 -1.57 4.17
N MET A 119 9.21 -1.98 5.30
CA MET A 119 8.35 -3.17 5.34
C MET A 119 7.11 -3.01 4.46
N LEU A 120 6.50 -1.82 4.39
CA LEU A 120 5.41 -1.54 3.44
C LEU A 120 5.85 -1.71 1.99
N VAL A 121 7.07 -1.29 1.63
CA VAL A 121 7.60 -1.51 0.28
C VAL A 121 7.64 -3.00 -0.04
N PHE A 122 8.15 -3.82 0.87
CA PHE A 122 8.22 -5.28 0.66
C PHE A 122 6.84 -5.92 0.53
N PHE A 123 5.87 -5.49 1.33
CA PHE A 123 4.51 -6.00 1.19
C PHE A 123 3.88 -5.61 -0.14
N CYS A 124 4.00 -4.34 -0.56
CA CYS A 124 3.49 -3.89 -1.85
C CYS A 124 4.15 -4.64 -3.01
N ILE A 125 5.46 -4.92 -2.96
CA ILE A 125 6.14 -5.78 -3.95
C ILE A 125 5.51 -7.17 -3.97
N GLY A 126 5.29 -7.78 -2.80
CA GLY A 126 4.62 -9.07 -2.70
C GLY A 126 3.22 -9.07 -3.34
N SER A 127 2.43 -8.03 -3.08
CA SER A 127 1.11 -7.84 -3.66
C SER A 127 1.14 -7.60 -5.17
N THR A 128 2.13 -6.87 -5.69
CA THR A 128 2.34 -6.71 -7.14
C THR A 128 2.67 -8.04 -7.79
N VAL A 129 3.56 -8.84 -7.20
CA VAL A 129 3.93 -10.16 -7.74
C VAL A 129 2.72 -11.09 -7.77
N ILE A 130 1.92 -11.12 -6.70
CA ILE A 130 0.70 -11.92 -6.64
C ILE A 130 -0.29 -11.51 -7.74
N ALA A 131 -0.53 -10.20 -7.90
CA ALA A 131 -1.41 -9.68 -8.94
C ALA A 131 -0.90 -10.00 -10.36
N TYR A 132 0.43 -9.96 -10.57
CA TYR A 132 1.05 -10.33 -11.85
C TYR A 132 0.86 -11.80 -12.19
N MET A 133 1.06 -12.69 -11.22
CA MET A 133 0.86 -14.13 -11.41
C MET A 133 -0.60 -14.45 -11.78
N ASP A 134 -1.56 -13.82 -11.10
CA ASP A 134 -3.00 -14.00 -11.35
C ASP A 134 -3.43 -13.49 -12.75
N GLY A 135 -2.84 -12.36 -13.18
CA GLY A 135 -3.05 -11.83 -14.54
C GLY A 135 -2.50 -12.74 -15.64
N LYS A 136 -1.38 -13.44 -15.38
CA LYS A 136 -0.77 -14.37 -16.33
C LYS A 136 -1.62 -15.63 -16.53
N ASP A 137 -2.14 -16.21 -15.45
CA ASP A 137 -3.00 -17.41 -15.53
C ASP A 137 -4.31 -17.12 -16.28
N SER A 138 -4.87 -15.92 -16.08
CA SER A 138 -6.05 -15.45 -16.80
C SER A 138 -5.84 -15.34 -18.32
N SER A 139 -4.65 -14.88 -18.74
CA SER A 139 -4.30 -14.73 -20.18
C SER A 139 -3.98 -16.05 -20.89
N THR A 140 -3.56 -17.08 -20.15
CA THR A 140 -3.21 -18.39 -20.73
C THR A 140 -4.48 -19.21 -20.99
N THR A 141 -5.53 -18.98 -20.22
CA THR A 141 -6.82 -19.69 -20.34
C THR A 141 -7.62 -19.20 -21.55
N SER A 142 -7.54 -17.91 -21.92
CA SER A 142 -8.24 -17.37 -23.09
C SER A 142 -7.66 -17.79 -24.45
N MET A 143 -6.45 -18.34 -24.49
CA MET A 143 -5.85 -18.87 -25.72
C MET A 143 -6.26 -20.32 -26.04
N ASN A 144 -6.91 -21.01 -25.09
CA ASN A 144 -7.33 -22.41 -25.24
C ASN A 144 -8.84 -22.58 -25.45
N GLU A 145 -9.60 -21.50 -25.64
CA GLU A 145 -11.02 -21.62 -26.00
C GLU A 145 -11.12 -21.93 -27.51
N PRO A 146 -11.52 -23.15 -27.90
CA PRO A 146 -11.83 -23.43 -29.30
C PRO A 146 -13.03 -22.57 -29.69
N GLN A 147 -12.89 -21.77 -30.74
CA GLN A 147 -14.02 -21.10 -31.35
C GLN A 147 -14.99 -22.17 -31.87
N LEU A 148 -16.13 -22.32 -31.20
CA LEU A 148 -17.23 -23.20 -31.57
C LEU A 148 -18.44 -22.37 -31.98
#